data_AF-A0A285X0M9-F1
#
_entry.id   AF-A0A285X0M9-F1
#
_cell.length_a   1.000
_cell.length_b   1.000
_cell.length_c   1.000
_cell.angle_alpha   90.00
_cell.angle_beta   90.00
_cell.angle_gamma   90.00
#
_symmetry.space_group_name_H-M   'P 1'
#
loop_
_entity.id
_entity.type
_entity.pdbx_description
1 polymer ?
#
loop_
_entity_poly.entity_id
_entity_poly.type
_entity_poly.pdbx_seq_one_letter_code
_entity_poly.pdbx_strand_id
1 'polypeptide(L)'
;MNIIEELSKKYNGNYSEEQPKSVNSPIGKYLYQPKTGLIEFDGSKIGVNIDSVGGAIPVAEPFRITLYLDKNYLTDLTIFPKSTWNRITDLVFIKNKENLPKQIRKQFTFVGERNLIMQLGSNAEFTNGLMNEKVYIRTDSKKPTRIVLTPAHGIEDIEQFEKFISLLKIIEKAIKTGGNIG
;
A
#
# COMPACT_ATOMS: atom_id res chain seq x y z
N MET A 1 -23.40 -0.08 3.37
CA MET A 1 -22.40 -0.47 4.38
C MET A 1 -21.06 0.05 3.89
N ASN A 2 -20.19 0.54 4.77
CA ASN A 2 -18.85 0.99 4.34
C ASN A 2 -17.99 -0.24 4.00
N ILE A 3 -17.17 -0.19 2.96
CA ILE A 3 -16.23 -1.27 2.59
C ILE A 3 -15.34 -1.71 3.78
N ILE A 4 -14.86 -0.79 4.62
CA ILE A 4 -14.07 -1.13 5.82
C ILE A 4 -14.92 -1.91 6.83
N GLU A 5 -16.17 -1.50 7.04
CA GLU A 5 -17.09 -2.19 7.96
C GLU A 5 -17.42 -3.59 7.43
N GLU A 6 -17.66 -3.71 6.12
CA GLU A 6 -17.91 -4.98 5.45
C GLU A 6 -16.71 -5.93 5.56
N LEU A 7 -15.50 -5.44 5.28
CA LEU A 7 -14.26 -6.18 5.45
C LEU A 7 -14.04 -6.59 6.90
N SER A 8 -14.29 -5.69 7.85
CA SER A 8 -14.17 -6.00 9.27
C SER A 8 -15.14 -7.12 9.67
N LYS A 9 -16.37 -7.10 9.17
CA LYS A 9 -17.33 -8.20 9.41
C LYS A 9 -16.90 -9.51 8.74
N LYS A 10 -16.44 -9.47 7.48
CA LYS A 10 -16.01 -10.66 6.73
C LYS A 10 -14.89 -11.43 7.44
N TYR A 11 -13.97 -10.72 8.08
CA TYR A 11 -12.81 -11.31 8.77
C TYR A 11 -12.88 -11.26 10.30
N ASN A 12 -14.08 -11.09 10.88
CA ASN A 12 -14.29 -10.99 12.33
C ASN A 12 -13.36 -9.97 13.02
N GLY A 13 -13.04 -8.88 12.33
CA GLY A 13 -12.19 -7.80 12.82
C GLY A 13 -12.97 -6.69 13.51
N ASN A 14 -12.23 -5.70 13.99
CA ASN A 14 -12.76 -4.53 14.68
C ASN A 14 -12.96 -3.38 13.69
N TYR A 15 -14.12 -2.73 13.77
CA TYR A 15 -14.42 -1.51 13.03
C TYR A 15 -14.60 -0.34 14.01
N SER A 16 -14.08 0.82 13.65
CA SER A 16 -14.33 2.07 14.36
C SER A 16 -14.49 3.22 13.39
N GLU A 17 -15.46 4.08 13.67
CA GLU A 17 -15.76 5.28 12.91
C GLU A 17 -15.74 6.46 13.87
N GLU A 18 -14.86 7.44 13.60
CA GLU A 18 -14.79 8.65 14.40
C GLU A 18 -15.90 9.64 14.03
N GLN A 19 -16.17 10.58 14.92
CA GLN A 19 -17.05 11.70 14.63
C GLN A 19 -16.45 12.57 13.51
N PRO A 20 -17.26 13.12 12.59
CA PRO A 20 -16.79 14.05 11.57
C PRO A 20 -16.07 15.25 12.18
N LYS A 21 -14.87 15.54 11.67
CA LYS A 21 -14.04 16.67 12.08
C LYS A 21 -14.05 17.74 10.98
N SER A 22 -14.07 19.01 11.38
CA SER A 22 -14.03 20.13 10.45
C SER A 22 -12.68 20.84 10.52
N VAL A 23 -12.06 21.11 9.38
CA VAL A 23 -10.80 21.85 9.27
C VAL A 23 -10.97 22.99 8.28
N ASN A 24 -10.56 24.19 8.68
CA ASN A 24 -10.51 25.34 7.81
C ASN A 24 -9.15 25.38 7.10
N SER A 25 -9.15 25.61 5.79
CA SER A 25 -7.93 25.80 4.99
C SER A 25 -8.05 27.03 4.11
N PRO A 26 -6.93 27.51 3.53
CA PRO A 26 -6.95 28.62 2.57
C PRO A 26 -7.83 28.37 1.35
N ILE A 27 -8.12 27.11 1.03
CA ILE A 27 -8.89 26.69 -0.15
C ILE A 27 -10.36 26.41 0.22
N GLY A 28 -10.73 26.45 1.52
CA GLY A 28 -12.08 26.21 1.99
C GLY A 28 -12.16 25.31 3.23
N LYS A 29 -13.38 24.96 3.61
CA LYS A 29 -13.68 24.10 4.77
C LYS A 29 -13.73 22.63 4.34
N TYR A 30 -12.93 21.80 5.01
CA TYR A 30 -12.95 20.35 4.89
C TYR A 30 -13.73 19.75 6.05
N LEU A 31 -14.65 18.84 5.75
CA LEU A 31 -15.14 17.86 6.72
C LEU A 31 -14.43 16.56 6.44
N TYR A 32 -13.89 15.90 7.47
CA TYR A 32 -13.35 14.57 7.31
C TYR A 32 -13.82 13.63 8.40
N GLN A 33 -14.08 12.38 8.04
CA GLN A 33 -14.53 11.36 8.98
C GLN A 33 -13.59 10.14 8.90
N PRO A 34 -12.63 10.00 9.83
CA PRO A 34 -11.74 8.86 9.88
C PRO A 34 -12.51 7.56 10.13
N LYS A 35 -12.22 6.55 9.32
CA LYS A 35 -12.78 5.20 9.45
C LYS A 35 -11.65 4.20 9.45
N THR A 36 -11.65 3.32 10.45
CA THR A 36 -10.57 2.37 10.70
C THR A 36 -11.14 0.96 10.85
N GLY A 37 -10.50 0.00 10.18
CA GLY A 37 -10.73 -1.42 10.34
C GLY A 37 -9.44 -2.11 10.75
N LEU A 38 -9.52 -3.10 11.65
CA LEU A 38 -8.42 -3.96 12.04
C LEU A 38 -8.87 -5.41 11.89
N ILE A 39 -8.26 -6.12 10.96
CA ILE A 39 -8.56 -7.52 10.66
C ILE A 39 -7.31 -8.39 10.81
N GLU A 40 -7.52 -9.69 10.95
CA GLU A 40 -6.48 -10.70 10.86
C GLU A 40 -6.67 -11.50 9.58
N PHE A 41 -5.60 -11.64 8.78
CA PHE A 41 -5.61 -12.37 7.52
C PHE A 41 -4.36 -13.25 7.43
N ASP A 42 -4.56 -14.56 7.38
CA ASP A 42 -3.47 -15.56 7.38
C ASP A 42 -2.39 -15.30 8.44
N GLY A 43 -2.83 -15.05 9.68
CA GLY A 43 -1.96 -14.76 10.84
C GLY A 43 -1.26 -13.39 10.81
N SER A 44 -1.55 -12.54 9.81
CA SER A 44 -1.03 -11.17 9.75
C SER A 44 -2.10 -10.17 10.13
N LYS A 45 -1.72 -9.21 10.97
CA LYS A 45 -2.57 -8.08 11.32
C LYS A 45 -2.60 -7.08 10.16
N ILE A 46 -3.81 -6.77 9.67
CA ILE A 46 -4.05 -5.79 8.61
C ILE A 46 -4.89 -4.65 9.17
N GLY A 47 -4.39 -3.43 9.03
CA GLY A 47 -5.13 -2.21 9.33
C GLY A 47 -5.59 -1.54 8.04
N VAL A 48 -6.83 -1.07 8.03
CA VAL A 48 -7.44 -0.38 6.91
C VAL A 48 -7.91 0.98 7.41
N ASN A 49 -7.51 2.07 6.76
CA ASN A 49 -7.89 3.41 7.18
C ASN A 49 -8.33 4.23 5.97
N ILE A 50 -9.41 4.99 6.11
CA ILE A 50 -9.84 6.02 5.16
C ILE A 50 -10.02 7.32 5.92
N ASP A 51 -9.39 8.37 5.43
CA ASP A 51 -9.70 9.75 5.82
C ASP A 51 -10.67 10.33 4.79
N SER A 52 -11.96 9.99 4.87
CA SER A 52 -12.96 10.46 3.90
C SER A 52 -13.09 11.97 4.02
N VAL A 53 -12.98 12.71 2.91
CA VAL A 53 -13.06 14.18 2.89
C VAL A 53 -14.33 14.61 2.15
N GLY A 54 -15.24 15.32 2.83
CA GLY A 54 -16.40 15.99 2.26
C GLY A 54 -16.25 17.52 2.30
N GLY A 55 -16.86 18.22 1.36
CA GLY A 55 -16.83 19.69 1.27
C GLY A 55 -16.86 20.19 -0.18
N ALA A 56 -16.67 21.50 -0.38
CA ALA A 56 -16.74 22.15 -1.70
C ALA A 56 -15.58 21.81 -2.66
N ILE A 57 -14.66 20.92 -2.26
CA ILE A 57 -13.49 20.51 -3.06
C ILE A 57 -13.39 18.99 -3.05
N PRO A 58 -13.47 18.32 -4.22
CA PRO A 58 -13.24 16.89 -4.32
C PRO A 58 -11.74 16.60 -4.21
N VAL A 59 -11.29 16.11 -3.05
CA VAL A 59 -9.97 15.51 -2.90
C VAL A 59 -10.16 14.01 -2.82
N ALA A 60 -9.39 13.24 -3.60
CA ALA A 60 -9.44 11.78 -3.56
C ALA A 60 -9.15 11.28 -2.14
N GLU A 61 -10.01 10.42 -1.61
CA GLU A 61 -9.93 9.89 -0.25
C GLU A 61 -8.66 9.02 -0.11
N PRO A 62 -7.72 9.34 0.79
CA PRO A 62 -6.51 8.55 0.95
C PRO A 62 -6.82 7.27 1.72
N PHE A 63 -7.23 6.23 0.99
CA PHE A 63 -7.36 4.87 1.50
C PHE A 63 -5.96 4.29 1.81
N ARG A 64 -5.78 3.64 2.96
CA ARG A 64 -4.51 3.02 3.36
C ARG A 64 -4.74 1.61 3.89
N ILE A 65 -4.04 0.65 3.33
CA ILE A 65 -3.91 -0.71 3.86
C ILE A 65 -2.54 -0.83 4.48
N THR A 66 -2.46 -1.29 5.72
CA THR A 66 -1.23 -1.46 6.49
C THR A 66 -1.12 -2.91 6.94
N LEU A 67 -0.10 -3.62 6.47
CA LEU A 67 0.31 -4.89 7.06
C LEU A 67 1.30 -4.62 8.19
N TYR A 68 1.03 -5.17 9.37
CA TYR A 68 1.92 -5.07 10.52
C TYR A 68 2.83 -6.31 10.59
N LEU A 69 4.13 -6.10 10.49
CA LEU A 69 5.15 -7.12 10.67
C LEU A 69 5.30 -7.46 12.16
N ASP A 70 5.65 -8.71 12.43
CA ASP A 70 5.86 -9.26 13.78
C ASP A 70 7.09 -8.67 14.49
N LYS A 71 8.10 -8.26 13.71
CA LYS A 71 9.30 -7.58 14.19
C LYS A 71 9.82 -6.58 13.17
N ASN A 72 10.84 -5.84 13.58
CA ASN A 72 11.55 -4.94 12.68
C ASN A 72 12.56 -5.74 11.83
N TYR A 73 12.41 -5.70 10.51
CA TYR A 73 13.32 -6.36 9.56
C TYR A 73 14.30 -5.38 8.89
N LEU A 74 14.30 -4.10 9.29
CA LEU A 74 15.19 -3.04 8.78
C LEU A 74 15.28 -2.99 7.25
N THR A 75 14.15 -3.23 6.58
CA THR A 75 14.10 -3.36 5.13
C THR A 75 13.50 -2.12 4.49
N ASP A 76 14.18 -1.54 3.51
CA ASP A 76 13.66 -0.44 2.71
C ASP A 76 13.09 -0.96 1.39
N LEU A 77 11.84 -0.59 1.12
CA LEU A 77 11.15 -0.84 -0.14
C LEU A 77 10.17 0.29 -0.38
N THR A 78 10.23 0.86 -1.57
CA THR A 78 9.24 1.82 -2.07
C THR A 78 8.92 1.48 -3.53
N ILE A 79 7.63 1.32 -3.81
CA ILE A 79 7.07 1.03 -5.14
C ILE A 79 6.02 2.09 -5.43
N PHE A 80 6.10 2.74 -6.59
CA PHE A 80 5.13 3.76 -6.98
C PHE A 80 4.89 3.75 -8.49
N PRO A 81 3.67 4.09 -8.93
CA PRO A 81 3.36 4.16 -10.34
C PRO A 81 4.21 5.23 -11.01
N LYS A 82 4.64 4.96 -12.24
CA LYS A 82 5.29 5.96 -13.10
C LYS A 82 4.25 6.98 -13.53
N SER A 83 4.34 8.19 -12.99
CA SER A 83 3.60 9.33 -13.52
C SER A 83 4.32 9.90 -14.74
N THR A 84 3.61 10.69 -15.56
CA THR A 84 4.17 11.41 -16.72
C THR A 84 5.39 12.28 -16.37
N TRP A 85 5.58 12.61 -15.07
CA TRP A 85 6.72 13.38 -14.55
C TRP A 85 7.97 12.53 -14.22
N ASN A 86 7.90 11.19 -14.30
CA ASN A 86 8.96 10.26 -13.86
C ASN A 86 10.05 9.96 -14.90
N ARG A 87 10.14 10.73 -16.01
CA ARG A 87 11.29 10.61 -16.94
C ARG A 87 12.62 11.06 -16.31
N ILE A 88 12.58 11.88 -15.27
CA ILE A 88 13.78 12.51 -14.67
C ILE A 88 14.38 11.64 -13.55
N THR A 89 13.56 10.98 -12.72
CA THR A 89 14.06 10.08 -11.65
C THR A 89 14.57 8.75 -12.19
N ASP A 90 14.14 8.36 -13.39
CA ASP A 90 14.60 7.18 -14.11
C ASP A 90 16.11 7.20 -14.41
N LEU A 91 16.82 8.33 -14.22
CA LEU A 91 18.28 8.48 -14.40
C LEU A 91 19.11 8.18 -13.14
N VAL A 92 18.55 8.37 -11.95
CA VAL A 92 19.31 8.23 -10.68
C VAL A 92 19.18 6.81 -10.09
N PHE A 93 18.06 6.13 -10.33
CA PHE A 93 17.74 4.82 -9.74
C PHE A 93 18.00 3.62 -10.70
N ILE A 94 18.80 3.79 -11.77
CA ILE A 94 18.94 2.83 -12.89
C ILE A 94 19.51 1.44 -12.53
N LYS A 95 20.18 1.25 -11.39
CA LYS A 95 21.03 0.06 -11.20
C LYS A 95 20.32 -1.29 -11.01
N ASN A 96 18.98 -1.32 -10.93
CA ASN A 96 18.21 -2.54 -10.62
C ASN A 96 17.21 -2.96 -11.72
N LYS A 97 17.31 -2.41 -12.94
CA LYS A 97 16.30 -2.62 -14.01
C LYS A 97 16.32 -4.01 -14.67
N GLU A 98 17.37 -4.82 -14.52
CA GLU A 98 17.52 -6.03 -15.34
C GLU A 98 16.54 -7.16 -14.96
N ASN A 99 16.11 -7.23 -13.69
CA ASN A 99 15.39 -8.39 -13.15
C ASN A 99 13.87 -8.19 -13.01
N LEU A 100 13.33 -7.04 -13.43
CA LEU A 100 11.89 -6.79 -13.45
C LEU A 100 11.31 -7.10 -14.84
N PRO A 101 10.11 -7.69 -14.97
CA PRO A 101 9.43 -7.83 -16.24
C PRO A 101 9.28 -6.46 -16.94
N LYS A 102 9.43 -6.44 -18.28
CA LYS A 102 9.39 -5.19 -19.06
C LYS A 102 8.10 -4.40 -18.83
N GLN A 103 6.98 -5.10 -18.63
CA GLN A 103 5.66 -4.49 -18.41
C GLN A 103 5.62 -3.75 -17.07
N ILE A 104 6.11 -4.37 -15.99
CA ILE A 104 6.23 -3.74 -14.66
C ILE A 104 7.11 -2.51 -14.70
N ARG A 105 8.27 -2.59 -15.37
CA ARG A 105 9.20 -1.45 -15.50
C ARG A 105 8.62 -0.23 -16.22
N LYS A 106 7.59 -0.44 -17.06
CA LYS A 106 6.87 0.64 -17.75
C LYS A 106 5.86 1.32 -16.83
N GLN A 107 5.24 0.57 -15.92
CA GLN A 107 4.17 1.07 -15.06
C GLN A 107 4.66 1.54 -13.68
N PHE A 108 5.75 0.98 -13.17
CA PHE A 108 6.21 1.21 -11.79
C PHE A 108 7.69 1.50 -11.68
N THR A 109 8.04 2.23 -10.63
CA THR A 109 9.41 2.42 -10.13
C THR A 109 9.56 1.68 -8.81
N PHE A 110 10.69 0.99 -8.64
CA PHE A 110 11.07 0.28 -7.43
C PHE A 110 12.34 0.90 -6.86
N VAL A 111 12.36 1.19 -5.57
CA VAL A 111 13.48 1.77 -4.82
C VAL A 111 13.63 0.99 -3.50
N GLY A 112 14.87 0.81 -3.03
CA GLY A 112 15.17 0.09 -1.80
C GLY A 112 16.12 -1.09 -1.99
N GLU A 113 16.00 -2.09 -1.13
CA GLU A 113 16.89 -3.25 -1.06
C GLU A 113 16.89 -4.09 -2.35
N ARG A 114 18.06 -4.28 -2.96
CA ARG A 114 18.20 -4.94 -4.27
C ARG A 114 17.69 -6.38 -4.26
N ASN A 115 18.06 -7.16 -3.25
CA ASN A 115 17.66 -8.58 -3.15
C ASN A 115 16.15 -8.73 -3.02
N LEU A 116 15.51 -7.86 -2.23
CA LEU A 116 14.06 -7.84 -2.10
C LEU A 116 13.38 -7.48 -3.43
N ILE A 117 13.85 -6.44 -4.11
CA ILE A 117 13.31 -6.04 -5.42
C ILE A 117 13.47 -7.18 -6.44
N MET A 118 14.59 -7.90 -6.42
CA MET A 118 14.82 -9.05 -7.32
C MET A 118 13.87 -10.21 -7.01
N GLN A 119 13.68 -10.53 -5.74
CA GLN A 119 12.77 -11.59 -5.31
C GLN A 119 11.32 -11.26 -5.69
N LEU A 120 10.88 -10.03 -5.46
CA LEU A 120 9.56 -9.55 -5.86
C LEU A 120 9.39 -9.52 -7.39
N GLY A 121 10.40 -9.04 -8.11
CA GLY A 121 10.37 -8.96 -9.57
C GLY A 121 10.31 -10.31 -10.27
N SER A 122 10.83 -11.36 -9.63
CA SER A 122 10.79 -12.73 -10.13
C SER A 122 9.51 -13.49 -9.74
N ASN A 123 8.70 -12.93 -8.84
CA ASN A 123 7.45 -13.52 -8.41
C ASN A 123 6.31 -13.15 -9.38
N ALA A 124 5.88 -14.11 -10.19
CA ALA A 124 4.84 -13.91 -11.19
C ALA A 124 3.51 -13.43 -10.59
N GLU A 125 3.09 -14.01 -9.46
CA GLU A 125 1.86 -13.64 -8.75
C GLU A 125 1.91 -12.17 -8.30
N PHE A 126 3.03 -11.74 -7.72
CA PHE A 126 3.24 -10.34 -7.33
C PHE A 126 3.19 -9.41 -8.53
N THR A 127 3.94 -9.72 -9.60
CA THR A 127 3.98 -8.86 -10.78
C THR A 127 2.63 -8.77 -11.47
N ASN A 128 1.93 -9.90 -11.66
CA ASN A 128 0.60 -9.91 -12.27
C ASN A 128 -0.43 -9.20 -11.39
N GLY A 129 -0.35 -9.35 -10.06
CA GLY A 129 -1.20 -8.62 -9.12
C GLY A 129 -0.97 -7.11 -9.17
N LEU A 130 0.26 -6.67 -9.42
CA LEU A 130 0.58 -5.23 -9.51
C LEU A 130 0.17 -4.61 -10.85
N MET A 131 0.06 -5.41 -11.92
CA MET A 131 -0.30 -4.92 -13.25
C MET A 131 -1.65 -4.20 -13.26
N ASN A 132 -1.68 -3.05 -13.95
CA ASN A 132 -2.86 -2.19 -14.14
C ASN A 132 -3.43 -1.56 -12.87
N GLU A 133 -2.87 -1.86 -11.70
CA GLU A 133 -3.18 -1.17 -10.46
C GLU A 133 -2.43 0.17 -10.40
N LYS A 134 -3.00 1.17 -9.74
CA LYS A 134 -2.29 2.42 -9.41
C LYS A 134 -2.12 2.48 -7.91
N VAL A 135 -1.10 1.78 -7.41
CA VAL A 135 -0.83 1.66 -5.97
C VAL A 135 0.56 2.17 -5.61
N TYR A 136 0.65 2.85 -4.48
CA TYR A 136 1.90 3.21 -3.83
C TYR A 136 2.13 2.23 -2.69
N ILE A 137 3.28 1.56 -2.66
CA ILE A 137 3.64 0.61 -1.59
C ILE A 137 4.95 1.06 -0.97
N ARG A 138 5.04 1.07 0.36
CA ARG A 138 6.30 1.37 1.05
C ARG A 138 6.43 0.62 2.37
N THR A 139 7.65 0.31 2.76
CA THR A 139 7.98 0.08 4.17
C THR A 139 8.13 1.45 4.84
N ASP A 140 7.52 1.62 6.01
CA ASP A 140 7.58 2.91 6.73
C ASP A 140 8.92 3.02 7.46
N SER A 141 9.85 3.83 6.95
CA SER A 141 11.16 4.02 7.58
C SER A 141 11.09 4.57 9.01
N LYS A 142 10.00 5.26 9.37
CA LYS A 142 9.74 5.73 10.74
C LYS A 142 9.08 4.67 11.61
N LYS A 143 8.43 3.67 11.01
CA LYS A 143 7.74 2.56 11.67
C LYS A 143 8.06 1.26 10.91
N PRO A 144 9.29 0.73 11.06
CA PRO A 144 9.82 -0.33 10.19
C PRO A 144 9.17 -1.70 10.39
N THR A 145 8.11 -1.76 11.20
CA THR A 145 7.20 -2.89 11.39
C THR A 145 5.95 -2.78 10.51
N ARG A 146 5.94 -1.93 9.49
CA ARG A 146 4.75 -1.67 8.65
C ARG A 146 5.08 -1.67 7.17
N ILE A 147 4.25 -2.37 6.41
CA ILE A 147 4.15 -2.23 4.95
C ILE A 147 2.84 -1.51 4.66
N VAL A 148 2.90 -0.38 3.99
CA VAL A 148 1.74 0.47 3.68
C VAL A 148 1.49 0.43 2.18
N LEU A 149 0.27 0.08 1.79
CA LEU A 149 -0.26 0.19 0.44
C LEU A 149 -1.32 1.30 0.40
N THR A 150 -1.23 2.18 -0.59
CA THR A 150 -2.14 3.30 -0.82
C THR A 150 -2.59 3.26 -2.27
N PRO A 151 -3.82 2.85 -2.58
CA PRO A 151 -4.36 2.96 -3.93
C PRO A 151 -4.63 4.42 -4.29
N ALA A 152 -4.48 4.76 -5.56
CA ALA A 152 -4.66 6.13 -6.06
C ALA A 152 -6.14 6.58 -6.09
N HIS A 153 -7.07 5.63 -6.16
CA HIS A 153 -8.50 5.89 -6.36
C HIS A 153 -9.40 5.20 -5.30
N GLY A 154 -8.84 4.84 -4.15
CA GLY A 154 -9.56 4.07 -3.13
C GLY A 154 -9.64 2.58 -3.47
N ILE A 155 -10.69 1.91 -2.97
CA ILE A 155 -10.95 0.49 -3.24
C ILE A 155 -12.36 0.36 -3.78
N GLU A 156 -12.49 -0.33 -4.90
CA GLU A 156 -13.74 -0.53 -5.62
C GLU A 156 -14.61 -1.59 -4.94
N ASP A 157 -14.03 -2.73 -4.56
CA ASP A 157 -14.72 -3.86 -3.96
C ASP A 157 -13.81 -4.75 -3.07
N ILE A 158 -14.39 -5.81 -2.50
CA ILE A 158 -13.67 -6.76 -1.65
C ILE A 158 -12.61 -7.54 -2.44
N GLU A 159 -12.84 -7.86 -3.71
CA GLU A 159 -11.91 -8.64 -4.53
C GLU A 159 -10.61 -7.84 -4.76
N GLN A 160 -10.74 -6.55 -5.09
CA GLN A 160 -9.60 -5.64 -5.21
C GLN A 160 -8.86 -5.49 -3.87
N PHE A 161 -9.59 -5.42 -2.76
CA PHE A 161 -8.96 -5.39 -1.43
C PHE A 161 -8.15 -6.66 -1.13
N GLU A 162 -8.73 -7.84 -1.38
CA GLU A 162 -8.06 -9.13 -1.19
C GLU A 162 -6.82 -9.23 -2.07
N LYS A 163 -6.91 -8.78 -3.33
CA LYS A 163 -5.76 -8.66 -4.23
C LYS A 163 -4.65 -7.79 -3.63
N PHE A 164 -4.99 -6.65 -3.02
CA PHE A 164 -4.01 -5.79 -2.35
C PHE A 164 -3.41 -6.44 -1.10
N ILE A 165 -4.19 -7.18 -0.31
CA ILE A 165 -3.65 -7.97 0.81
C ILE A 165 -2.66 -9.02 0.28
N SER A 166 -3.00 -9.75 -0.77
CA SER A 166 -2.11 -10.76 -1.37
C SER A 166 -0.77 -10.15 -1.79
N LEU A 167 -0.79 -8.96 -2.41
CA LEU A 167 0.44 -8.22 -2.71
C LEU A 167 1.27 -7.92 -1.45
N LEU A 168 0.63 -7.43 -0.39
CA LEU A 168 1.30 -7.15 0.89
C LEU A 168 1.87 -8.42 1.53
N LYS A 169 1.15 -9.54 1.48
CA LYS A 169 1.59 -10.84 2.02
C LYS A 169 2.80 -11.39 1.27
N ILE A 170 2.85 -11.23 -0.06
CA ILE A 170 4.03 -11.62 -0.83
C ILE A 170 5.25 -10.78 -0.42
N ILE A 171 5.06 -9.47 -0.20
CA ILE A 171 6.14 -8.61 0.31
C ILE A 171 6.56 -9.02 1.72
N GLU A 172 5.62 -9.28 2.62
CA GLU A 172 5.91 -9.79 3.96
C GLU A 172 6.77 -11.05 3.90
N LYS A 173 6.38 -12.05 3.08
CA LYS A 173 7.14 -13.29 2.91
C LYS A 173 8.54 -13.03 2.37
N ALA A 174 8.68 -12.12 1.40
CA ALA A 174 9.97 -11.76 0.84
C ALA A 174 10.88 -11.07 1.87
N ILE A 175 10.35 -10.14 2.66
CA ILE A 175 11.08 -9.49 3.76
C ILE A 175 11.52 -10.53 4.81
N LYS A 176 10.61 -11.41 5.23
CA LYS A 176 10.88 -12.45 6.23
C LYS A 176 11.95 -13.46 5.79
N THR A 177 12.01 -13.76 4.50
CA THR A 177 12.99 -14.70 3.94
C THR A 177 14.34 -14.04 3.64
N GLY A 178 14.35 -12.77 3.20
CA GLY A 178 15.56 -12.01 2.96
C GLY A 178 16.32 -11.59 4.23
N GLY A 179 15.61 -11.43 5.37
CA GLY A 179 16.21 -11.10 6.66
C GLY A 179 16.96 -12.24 7.37
N ASN A 180 17.00 -13.44 6.79
CA ASN A 180 17.71 -14.61 7.35
C ASN A 180 19.13 -14.79 6.80
N ILE A 181 19.68 -13.79 6.10
CA ILE A 181 21.10 -13.77 5.73
C ILE A 181 21.84 -12.95 6.80
N GLY A 182 22.02 -13.57 7.97
CA GLY A 182 22.83 -13.07 9.08
C GLY A 182 24.05 -13.95 9.29
#